data_AF-A0A1Z4NDI1-F1
#
_entry.id   AF-A0A1Z4NDI1-F1
#
_cell.length_a   1.000
_cell.length_b   1.000
_cell.length_c   1.000
_cell.angle_alpha   90.00
_cell.angle_beta   90.00
_cell.angle_gamma   90.00
#
_symmetry.space_group_name_H-M   'P 1'
#
loop_
_entity.id
_entity.type
_entity.pdbx_description
1 polymer ?
#
loop_
_entity_poly.entity_id
_entity_poly.type
_entity_poly.pdbx_seq_one_letter_code
_entity_poly.pdbx_strand_id
1 'polypeptide(L)'
;MNKLKRFYELLITTLFGAIPTLFLGPKLRNVIYRTIFARLGKSVYIQDGVELVNAYCAEIGDGVHIFRGVRFNAAGENNHIRLESGVALERNVDIGCLDHTNITIKKGTFIGSDVCITGPGDIVIGERCLIAAHCGIYANNHRFHNIEEPITVQGISRKGIVIEDDCWLGHAVTVLDGVTIGKGSVIGAGAVVTKDIPPYSVAVGVPAKVIKNRLVDGEPNQGIKFSDLVKQSLTTSN
;
A
#
# COMPACT_ATOMS: atom_id res chain seq x y z
N MET A 1 -6.74 3.58 -22.50
CA MET A 1 -6.69 4.91 -21.82
C MET A 1 -7.30 6.02 -22.69
N ASN A 2 -8.19 6.86 -22.14
CA ASN A 2 -8.78 7.98 -22.89
C ASN A 2 -7.76 9.13 -23.06
N LYS A 3 -7.36 9.43 -24.32
CA LYS A 3 -6.34 10.43 -24.64
C LYS A 3 -6.69 11.84 -24.14
N LEU A 4 -7.97 12.23 -24.20
CA LEU A 4 -8.41 13.54 -23.74
C LEU A 4 -8.29 13.67 -22.23
N LYS A 5 -8.72 12.63 -21.48
CA LYS A 5 -8.57 12.59 -20.02
C LYS A 5 -7.10 12.66 -19.62
N ARG A 6 -6.23 11.91 -20.31
CA ARG A 6 -4.79 11.93 -20.05
C ARG A 6 -4.17 13.30 -20.34
N PHE A 7 -4.53 13.94 -21.45
CA PHE A 7 -4.05 15.29 -21.75
C PHE A 7 -4.49 16.31 -20.67
N TYR A 8 -5.75 16.24 -20.25
CA TYR A 8 -6.27 17.11 -19.19
C TYR A 8 -5.57 16.87 -17.84
N GLU A 9 -5.35 15.62 -17.46
CA GLU A 9 -4.57 15.24 -16.27
C GLU A 9 -3.15 15.83 -16.31
N LEU A 10 -2.46 15.71 -17.46
CA LEU A 10 -1.13 16.28 -17.65
C LEU A 10 -1.14 17.81 -17.53
N LEU A 11 -2.14 18.48 -18.10
CA LEU A 11 -2.29 19.93 -17.98
C LEU A 11 -2.44 20.35 -16.50
N ILE A 12 -3.34 19.70 -15.77
CA ILE A 12 -3.60 20.01 -14.36
C ILE A 12 -2.37 19.72 -13.48
N THR A 13 -1.73 18.58 -13.68
CA THR A 13 -0.54 18.21 -12.90
C THR A 13 0.66 19.10 -13.22
N THR A 14 0.83 19.52 -14.48
CA THR A 14 1.89 20.46 -14.88
C THR A 14 1.71 21.84 -14.25
N LEU A 15 0.48 22.37 -14.25
CA LEU A 15 0.20 23.71 -13.72
C LEU A 15 0.23 23.78 -12.19
N PHE A 16 -0.25 22.74 -11.51
CA PHE A 16 -0.52 22.79 -10.06
C PHE A 16 0.27 21.79 -9.21
N GLY A 17 0.89 20.78 -9.84
CA GLY A 17 1.61 19.71 -9.14
C GLY A 17 2.88 20.17 -8.42
N ALA A 18 3.59 21.14 -8.99
CA ALA A 18 4.84 21.66 -8.42
C ALA A 18 4.64 22.73 -7.34
N ILE A 19 3.39 23.14 -7.06
CA ILE A 19 3.11 24.17 -6.05
C ILE A 19 3.54 23.66 -4.66
N PRO A 20 4.50 24.34 -4.00
CA PRO A 20 5.11 23.85 -2.77
C PRO A 20 4.09 23.56 -1.67
N THR A 21 4.36 22.49 -0.92
CA THR A 21 3.51 22.04 0.18
C THR A 21 3.33 23.09 1.30
N LEU A 22 4.31 23.97 1.52
CA LEU A 22 4.32 24.96 2.61
C LEU A 22 3.32 26.13 2.43
N PHE A 23 2.89 26.44 1.21
CA PHE A 23 2.10 27.64 0.89
C PHE A 23 0.72 27.28 0.29
N LEU A 24 -0.14 26.64 1.08
CA LEU A 24 -1.50 26.18 0.71
C LEU A 24 -1.59 25.14 -0.42
N GLY A 25 -0.47 24.71 -1.01
CA GLY A 25 -0.41 23.73 -2.10
C GLY A 25 -1.30 22.48 -1.90
N PRO A 26 -1.31 21.84 -0.72
CA PRO A 26 -2.16 20.68 -0.48
C PRO A 26 -3.65 21.01 -0.52
N LYS A 27 -4.07 22.17 -0.02
CA LYS A 27 -5.48 22.62 -0.10
C LYS A 27 -5.88 22.88 -1.54
N LEU A 28 -5.00 23.52 -2.32
CA LEU A 28 -5.24 23.77 -3.74
C LEU A 28 -5.35 22.47 -4.53
N ARG A 29 -4.43 21.52 -4.32
CA ARG A 29 -4.47 20.21 -4.98
C ARG A 29 -5.68 19.39 -4.55
N ASN A 30 -6.11 19.44 -3.29
CA ASN A 30 -7.37 18.84 -2.83
C ASN A 30 -8.62 19.40 -3.54
N VAL A 31 -8.61 20.68 -3.95
CA VAL A 31 -9.71 21.25 -4.74
C VAL A 31 -9.57 20.88 -6.21
N ILE A 32 -8.42 21.15 -6.83
CA ILE A 32 -8.24 21.02 -8.28
C ILE A 32 -8.21 19.55 -8.70
N TYR A 33 -7.54 18.66 -7.96
CA TYR A 33 -7.40 17.26 -8.39
C TYR A 33 -8.73 16.49 -8.34
N ARG A 34 -9.80 17.06 -7.76
CA ARG A 34 -11.17 16.51 -7.89
C ARG A 34 -11.61 16.36 -9.33
N THR A 35 -11.04 17.15 -10.25
CA THR A 35 -11.41 17.10 -11.67
C THR A 35 -10.71 15.98 -12.44
N ILE A 36 -9.65 15.37 -11.87
CA ILE A 36 -8.84 14.33 -12.54
C ILE A 36 -9.01 12.94 -11.90
N PHE A 37 -9.30 12.86 -10.60
CA PHE A 37 -9.61 11.60 -9.93
C PHE A 37 -11.02 11.11 -10.24
N ALA A 38 -11.25 9.80 -10.20
CA ALA A 38 -12.60 9.22 -10.28
C ALA A 38 -13.47 9.72 -9.11
N ARG A 39 -12.86 9.74 -7.92
CA ARG A 39 -13.43 10.27 -6.68
C ARG A 39 -12.30 10.77 -5.78
N LEU A 40 -12.49 11.94 -5.18
CA LEU A 40 -11.56 12.49 -4.20
C LEU A 40 -12.35 12.94 -2.97
N GLY A 41 -12.07 12.32 -1.82
CA GLY A 41 -12.71 12.61 -0.54
C GLY A 41 -12.40 14.01 -0.01
N LYS A 42 -12.98 14.36 1.13
CA LYS A 42 -12.72 15.62 1.85
C LYS A 42 -11.38 15.56 2.57
N SER A 43 -10.75 16.72 2.74
CA SER A 43 -9.51 16.85 3.54
C SER A 43 -8.37 15.91 3.14
N VAL A 44 -8.31 15.48 1.87
CA VAL A 44 -7.16 14.74 1.34
C VAL A 44 -5.94 15.65 1.32
N TYR A 45 -4.84 15.16 1.87
CA TYR A 45 -3.56 15.83 1.89
C TYR A 45 -2.65 15.20 0.83
N ILE A 46 -2.44 15.92 -0.25
CA ILE A 46 -1.51 15.54 -1.31
C ILE A 46 -0.27 16.42 -1.12
N GLN A 47 0.95 15.93 -1.35
CA GLN A 47 2.17 16.75 -1.41
C GLN A 47 2.60 17.04 -2.85
N ASP A 48 3.49 18.02 -3.03
CA ASP A 48 4.12 18.26 -4.33
C ASP A 48 4.96 17.04 -4.74
N GLY A 49 5.07 16.81 -6.05
CA GLY A 49 5.82 15.67 -6.58
C GLY A 49 5.13 14.31 -6.44
N VAL A 50 3.80 14.27 -6.25
CA VAL A 50 3.01 13.05 -6.48
C VAL A 50 2.84 12.85 -7.98
N GLU A 51 3.14 11.65 -8.45
CA GLU A 51 3.04 11.29 -9.86
C GLU A 51 1.74 10.54 -10.14
N LEU A 52 0.99 11.03 -11.13
CA LEU A 52 -0.29 10.47 -11.52
C LEU A 52 -0.24 10.03 -12.98
N VAL A 53 -0.55 8.77 -13.20
CA VAL A 53 -0.81 8.21 -14.53
C VAL A 53 -2.15 7.51 -14.48
N ASN A 54 -3.13 8.10 -15.18
CA ASN A 54 -4.50 7.61 -15.22
C ASN A 54 -5.20 7.70 -13.85
N ALA A 55 -5.20 8.88 -13.24
CA ALA A 55 -5.90 9.18 -11.99
C ALA A 55 -7.43 9.01 -12.10
N TYR A 56 -8.00 9.06 -13.31
CA TYR A 56 -9.45 8.92 -13.51
C TYR A 56 -10.00 7.53 -13.15
N CYS A 57 -9.12 6.56 -12.88
CA CYS A 57 -9.50 5.26 -12.36
C CYS A 57 -9.24 5.09 -10.86
N ALA A 58 -8.74 6.14 -10.20
CA ALA A 58 -8.42 6.13 -8.79
C ALA A 58 -9.52 6.81 -7.96
N GLU A 59 -9.93 6.14 -6.89
CA GLU A 59 -10.84 6.62 -5.87
C GLU A 59 -10.11 6.80 -4.55
N ILE A 60 -10.18 8.02 -4.02
CA ILE A 60 -9.47 8.41 -2.80
C ILE A 60 -10.50 8.81 -1.74
N GLY A 61 -10.43 8.18 -0.57
CA GLY A 61 -11.31 8.42 0.58
C GLY A 61 -11.03 9.72 1.31
N ASP A 62 -11.78 9.96 2.38
CA ASP A 62 -11.65 11.17 3.20
C ASP A 62 -10.39 11.09 4.08
N GLY A 63 -9.70 12.22 4.25
CA GLY A 63 -8.53 12.30 5.13
C GLY A 63 -7.36 11.40 4.72
N VAL A 64 -7.28 11.02 3.45
CA VAL A 64 -6.12 10.28 2.91
C VAL A 64 -4.90 11.20 2.84
N HIS A 65 -3.73 10.68 3.19
CA HIS A 65 -2.46 11.38 3.09
C HIS A 65 -1.59 10.73 2.00
N ILE A 66 -1.10 11.53 1.07
CA ILE A 66 -0.29 11.12 -0.07
C ILE A 66 0.97 12.00 -0.08
N PHE A 67 2.09 11.43 0.35
CA PHE A 67 3.33 12.17 0.49
C PHE A 67 4.10 12.28 -0.82
N ARG A 68 5.15 13.11 -0.82
CA ARG A 68 5.96 13.39 -2.00
C ARG A 68 6.60 12.12 -2.57
N GLY A 69 6.61 12.00 -3.90
CA GLY A 69 7.19 10.87 -4.61
C GLY A 69 6.25 9.67 -4.74
N VAL A 70 5.07 9.69 -4.10
CA VAL A 70 4.08 8.63 -4.33
C VAL A 70 3.69 8.62 -5.81
N ARG A 71 3.69 7.44 -6.39
CA ARG A 71 3.33 7.21 -7.79
C ARG A 71 2.10 6.34 -7.89
N PHE A 72 1.11 6.82 -8.63
CA PHE A 72 -0.02 6.03 -9.10
C PHE A 72 0.19 5.75 -10.58
N ASN A 73 0.41 4.49 -10.93
CA ASN A 73 0.56 4.07 -12.31
C ASN A 73 -0.54 3.10 -12.69
N ALA A 74 -1.55 3.57 -13.43
CA ALA A 74 -2.63 2.75 -13.93
C ALA A 74 -2.78 2.84 -15.45
N ALA A 75 -1.67 2.94 -16.19
CA ALA A 75 -1.65 3.24 -17.62
C ALA A 75 -2.44 2.26 -18.52
N GLY A 76 -2.56 1.00 -18.12
CA GLY A 76 -3.28 -0.02 -18.88
C GLY A 76 -4.80 0.08 -18.79
N GLU A 77 -5.48 -1.00 -19.18
CA GLU A 77 -6.93 -1.00 -19.37
C GLU A 77 -7.69 -1.48 -18.13
N ASN A 78 -8.88 -0.91 -17.89
CA ASN A 78 -9.82 -1.36 -16.84
C ASN A 78 -9.20 -1.55 -15.44
N ASN A 79 -8.23 -0.71 -15.09
CA ASN A 79 -7.65 -0.69 -13.77
C ASN A 79 -8.51 0.09 -12.78
N HIS A 80 -8.35 -0.20 -11.50
CA HIS A 80 -8.93 0.58 -10.40
C HIS A 80 -7.94 0.67 -9.25
N ILE A 81 -7.76 1.87 -8.70
CA ILE A 81 -7.01 2.07 -7.46
C ILE A 81 -7.94 2.68 -6.43
N ARG A 82 -8.12 2.03 -5.29
CA ARG A 82 -9.00 2.50 -4.22
C ARG A 82 -8.23 2.67 -2.93
N LEU A 83 -8.15 3.91 -2.45
CA LEU A 83 -7.71 4.23 -1.10
C LEU A 83 -8.93 4.61 -0.28
N GLU A 84 -9.20 3.90 0.79
CA GLU A 84 -10.29 4.25 1.70
C GLU A 84 -9.87 5.33 2.71
N SER A 85 -10.83 5.79 3.52
CA SER A 85 -10.61 6.94 4.40
C SER A 85 -9.48 6.72 5.40
N GLY A 86 -8.68 7.77 5.63
CA GLY A 86 -7.58 7.74 6.59
C GLY A 86 -6.39 6.87 6.19
N VAL A 87 -6.31 6.39 4.95
CA VAL A 87 -5.08 5.75 4.43
C VAL A 87 -3.95 6.78 4.38
N ALA A 88 -2.75 6.37 4.76
CA ALA A 88 -1.55 7.18 4.61
C ALA A 88 -0.51 6.45 3.75
N LEU A 89 -0.08 7.09 2.68
CA LEU A 89 1.02 6.64 1.81
C LEU A 89 2.22 7.57 2.03
N GLU A 90 3.28 7.03 2.61
CA GLU A 90 4.53 7.75 2.83
C GLU A 90 5.32 7.98 1.52
N ARG A 91 6.48 8.61 1.64
CA ARG A 91 7.29 9.03 0.49
C ARG A 91 7.63 7.86 -0.42
N ASN A 92 7.61 8.11 -1.73
CA ASN A 92 8.06 7.18 -2.76
C ASN A 92 7.31 5.83 -2.79
N VAL A 93 6.09 5.74 -2.24
CA VAL A 93 5.27 4.54 -2.44
C VAL A 93 4.86 4.44 -3.91
N ASP A 94 5.11 3.30 -4.54
CA ASP A 94 4.71 3.03 -5.92
C ASP A 94 3.52 2.07 -5.95
N ILE A 95 2.42 2.49 -6.57
CA ILE A 95 1.21 1.70 -6.77
C ILE A 95 1.00 1.53 -8.27
N GLY A 96 1.27 0.32 -8.77
CA GLY A 96 1.26 0.01 -10.19
C GLY A 96 0.23 -1.04 -10.58
N CYS A 97 -0.86 -0.60 -11.23
CA CYS A 97 -1.80 -1.47 -11.94
C CYS A 97 -1.36 -1.64 -13.40
N LEU A 98 -1.45 -2.88 -13.91
CA LEU A 98 -1.14 -3.19 -15.30
C LEU A 98 -2.41 -3.20 -16.17
N ASP A 99 -3.05 -4.35 -16.37
CA ASP A 99 -4.28 -4.48 -17.16
C ASP A 99 -5.29 -5.31 -16.39
N HIS A 100 -6.51 -4.79 -16.28
CA HIS A 100 -7.63 -5.36 -15.54
C HIS A 100 -7.28 -5.63 -14.06
N THR A 101 -6.57 -4.69 -13.43
CA THR A 101 -6.07 -4.84 -12.06
C THR A 101 -6.77 -3.89 -11.09
N ASN A 102 -7.20 -4.42 -9.96
CA ASN A 102 -7.77 -3.69 -8.84
C ASN A 102 -6.81 -3.71 -7.66
N ILE A 103 -6.37 -2.54 -7.20
CA ILE A 103 -5.60 -2.39 -5.97
C ILE A 103 -6.44 -1.62 -4.96
N THR A 104 -6.78 -2.25 -3.83
CA THR A 104 -7.55 -1.64 -2.75
C THR A 104 -6.76 -1.61 -1.46
N ILE A 105 -6.63 -0.42 -0.86
CA ILE A 105 -6.06 -0.21 0.47
C ILE A 105 -7.17 0.34 1.36
N LYS A 106 -7.57 -0.45 2.36
CA LYS A 106 -8.72 -0.15 3.20
C LYS A 106 -8.42 0.81 4.34
N LYS A 107 -9.48 1.21 5.04
CA LYS A 107 -9.52 2.31 6.00
C LYS A 107 -8.41 2.26 7.05
N GLY A 108 -7.78 3.41 7.28
CA GLY A 108 -6.82 3.62 8.37
C GLY A 108 -5.52 2.82 8.26
N THR A 109 -5.20 2.30 7.07
CA THR A 109 -3.96 1.59 6.81
C THR A 109 -2.82 2.57 6.51
N PHE A 110 -1.66 2.29 7.10
CA PHE A 110 -0.43 3.05 6.90
C PHE A 110 0.53 2.25 6.02
N ILE A 111 1.06 2.90 4.98
CA ILE A 111 2.07 2.37 4.07
C ILE A 111 3.33 3.24 4.21
N GLY A 112 4.41 2.63 4.68
CA GLY A 112 5.71 3.26 4.88
C GLY A 112 6.43 3.61 3.58
N SER A 113 7.54 4.34 3.70
CA SER A 113 8.27 4.86 2.54
C SER A 113 8.81 3.75 1.64
N ASP A 114 8.91 4.05 0.35
CA ASP A 114 9.56 3.18 -0.64
C ASP A 114 8.93 1.77 -0.74
N VAL A 115 7.66 1.64 -0.36
CA VAL A 115 6.88 0.41 -0.56
C VAL A 115 6.43 0.33 -2.01
N CYS A 116 6.56 -0.86 -2.61
CA CYS A 116 6.09 -1.14 -3.96
C CYS A 116 4.91 -2.11 -3.92
N ILE A 117 3.76 -1.70 -4.47
CA ILE A 117 2.53 -2.48 -4.56
C ILE A 117 2.19 -2.59 -6.05
N THR A 118 2.52 -3.71 -6.67
CA THR A 118 2.38 -3.83 -8.12
C THR A 118 2.10 -5.24 -8.58
N GLY A 119 1.49 -5.32 -9.74
CA GLY A 119 1.26 -6.56 -10.44
C GLY A 119 0.03 -6.43 -11.32
N PRO A 120 -0.19 -7.42 -12.17
CA PRO A 120 -1.40 -7.57 -12.96
C PRO A 120 -2.52 -8.34 -12.22
N GLY A 121 -2.24 -8.98 -11.08
CA GLY A 121 -3.24 -9.59 -10.21
C GLY A 121 -3.78 -8.60 -9.19
N ASP A 122 -5.00 -8.81 -8.71
CA ASP A 122 -5.65 -7.92 -7.74
C ASP A 122 -4.93 -7.94 -6.38
N ILE A 123 -4.86 -6.80 -5.71
CA ILE A 123 -4.25 -6.66 -4.39
C ILE A 123 -5.25 -6.00 -3.45
N VAL A 124 -5.51 -6.64 -2.31
CA VAL A 124 -6.33 -6.07 -1.23
C VAL A 124 -5.50 -6.01 0.04
N ILE A 125 -5.37 -4.82 0.61
CA ILE A 125 -4.81 -4.59 1.94
C ILE A 125 -5.94 -4.15 2.87
N GLY A 126 -6.12 -4.90 3.95
CA GLY A 126 -7.18 -4.76 4.94
C GLY A 126 -7.10 -3.46 5.73
N GLU A 127 -8.04 -3.30 6.65
CA GLU A 127 -8.14 -2.12 7.51
C GLU A 127 -7.05 -2.10 8.58
N ARG A 128 -6.60 -0.90 8.97
CA ARG A 128 -5.67 -0.68 10.09
C ARG A 128 -4.39 -1.52 10.01
N CYS A 129 -3.92 -1.81 8.79
CA CYS A 129 -2.64 -2.47 8.60
C CYS A 129 -1.49 -1.48 8.78
N LEU A 130 -0.34 -1.99 9.20
CA LEU A 130 0.91 -1.27 9.24
C LEU A 130 1.88 -1.97 8.29
N ILE A 131 2.20 -1.33 7.17
CA ILE A 131 3.19 -1.84 6.22
C ILE A 131 4.43 -0.97 6.36
N ALA A 132 5.51 -1.52 6.91
CA ALA A 132 6.74 -0.76 7.12
C ALA A 132 7.45 -0.44 5.79
N ALA A 133 8.46 0.42 5.86
CA ALA A 133 9.20 0.86 4.68
C ALA A 133 9.87 -0.29 3.90
N HIS A 134 10.08 -0.07 2.61
CA HIS A 134 10.75 -0.98 1.67
C HIS A 134 10.08 -2.36 1.47
N CYS A 135 8.81 -2.52 1.87
CA CYS A 135 8.08 -3.74 1.53
C CYS A 135 7.79 -3.83 0.02
N GLY A 136 7.80 -5.05 -0.51
CA GLY A 136 7.38 -5.35 -1.88
C GLY A 136 6.16 -6.28 -1.88
N ILE A 137 5.10 -5.92 -2.58
CA ILE A 137 3.87 -6.71 -2.71
C ILE A 137 3.64 -6.95 -4.20
N TYR A 138 3.92 -8.16 -4.67
CA TYR A 138 4.00 -8.50 -6.10
C TYR A 138 2.98 -9.56 -6.51
N ALA A 139 1.86 -9.13 -7.10
CA ALA A 139 0.75 -10.00 -7.52
C ALA A 139 0.95 -10.62 -8.92
N ASN A 140 2.17 -11.08 -9.19
CA ASN A 140 2.50 -11.95 -10.32
C ASN A 140 3.80 -12.71 -10.12
N ASN A 141 3.95 -13.74 -10.93
CA ASN A 141 5.22 -14.37 -11.21
C ASN A 141 5.28 -14.82 -12.69
N HIS A 142 6.46 -14.89 -13.28
CA HIS A 142 6.62 -15.49 -14.62
C HIS A 142 6.38 -16.99 -14.56
N ARG A 143 5.80 -17.56 -15.62
CA ARG A 143 5.74 -19.01 -15.80
C ARG A 143 7.08 -19.48 -16.36
N PHE A 144 7.61 -20.57 -15.80
CA PHE A 144 8.93 -21.10 -16.16
C PHE A 144 8.95 -22.63 -16.20
N HIS A 145 7.79 -23.28 -16.23
CA HIS A 145 7.70 -24.75 -16.17
C HIS A 145 8.02 -25.42 -17.51
N ASN A 146 7.83 -24.73 -18.64
CA ASN A 146 8.18 -25.27 -19.95
C ASN A 146 9.66 -24.97 -20.24
N ILE A 147 10.51 -26.00 -20.26
CA ILE A 147 11.95 -25.83 -20.49
C ILE A 147 12.30 -25.61 -21.97
N GLU A 148 11.37 -25.87 -22.89
CA GLU A 148 11.56 -25.74 -24.33
C GLU A 148 11.30 -24.32 -24.85
N GLU A 149 10.66 -23.47 -24.05
CA GLU A 149 10.32 -22.09 -24.42
C GLU A 149 11.04 -21.08 -23.52
N PRO A 150 11.49 -19.92 -24.05
CA PRO A 150 11.99 -18.84 -23.20
C PRO A 150 10.94 -18.36 -22.19
N ILE A 151 11.37 -18.04 -20.97
CA ILE A 151 10.47 -17.53 -19.89
C ILE A 151 9.63 -16.32 -20.34
N THR A 152 10.17 -15.49 -21.24
CA THR A 152 9.52 -14.27 -21.74
C THR A 152 8.21 -14.53 -22.51
N VAL A 153 8.02 -15.72 -23.07
CA VAL A 153 6.81 -16.06 -23.86
C VAL A 153 5.86 -17.03 -23.14
N GLN A 154 6.28 -17.61 -22.02
CA GLN A 154 5.47 -18.55 -21.25
C GLN A 154 4.32 -17.89 -20.48
N GLY A 155 4.29 -16.55 -20.43
CA GLY A 155 3.27 -15.77 -19.74
C GLY A 155 3.49 -15.65 -18.23
N ILE A 156 2.46 -15.21 -17.51
CA ILE A 156 2.53 -14.86 -16.09
C ILE A 156 1.37 -15.46 -15.28
N SER A 157 1.58 -15.57 -13.98
CA SER A 157 0.54 -15.78 -12.97
C SER A 157 0.00 -14.43 -12.50
N ARG A 158 -1.26 -14.41 -12.07
CA ARG A 158 -2.02 -13.23 -11.65
C ARG A 158 -3.01 -13.62 -10.54
N LYS A 159 -2.57 -14.43 -9.57
CA LYS A 159 -3.47 -15.02 -8.55
C LYS A 159 -4.01 -13.97 -7.58
N GLY A 160 -3.28 -12.87 -7.40
CA GLY A 160 -3.63 -11.79 -6.49
C GLY A 160 -3.08 -11.99 -5.09
N ILE A 161 -3.19 -10.97 -4.25
CA ILE A 161 -2.72 -10.98 -2.86
C ILE A 161 -3.79 -10.38 -1.96
N VAL A 162 -4.03 -11.04 -0.82
CA VAL A 162 -4.90 -10.53 0.24
C VAL A 162 -4.11 -10.39 1.52
N ILE A 163 -4.00 -9.17 2.04
CA ILE A 163 -3.55 -8.91 3.41
C ILE A 163 -4.81 -8.53 4.18
N GLU A 164 -5.23 -9.36 5.12
CA GLU A 164 -6.42 -9.09 5.92
C GLU A 164 -6.18 -7.98 6.96
N ASP A 165 -7.23 -7.59 7.68
CA ASP A 165 -7.19 -6.47 8.62
C ASP A 165 -6.14 -6.65 9.74
N ASP A 166 -5.69 -5.53 10.31
CA ASP A 166 -4.84 -5.47 11.51
C ASP A 166 -3.49 -6.22 11.36
N CYS A 167 -3.01 -6.40 10.13
CA CYS A 167 -1.71 -7.02 9.88
C CYS A 167 -0.57 -6.01 10.04
N TRP A 168 0.58 -6.48 10.53
CA TRP A 168 1.82 -5.71 10.55
C TRP A 168 2.89 -6.42 9.73
N LEU A 169 3.37 -5.76 8.67
CA LEU A 169 4.53 -6.20 7.91
C LEU A 169 5.73 -5.35 8.34
N GLY A 170 6.76 -6.01 8.86
CA GLY A 170 8.03 -5.41 9.22
C GLY A 170 8.80 -4.87 8.01
N HIS A 171 9.87 -4.13 8.26
CA HIS A 171 10.66 -3.50 7.21
C HIS A 171 11.15 -4.52 6.16
N ALA A 172 11.12 -4.14 4.88
CA ALA A 172 11.61 -4.96 3.77
C ALA A 172 11.00 -6.37 3.66
N VAL A 173 9.72 -6.53 4.01
CA VAL A 173 8.98 -7.77 3.74
C VAL A 173 8.60 -7.86 2.26
N THR A 174 8.77 -9.04 1.66
CA THR A 174 8.28 -9.34 0.30
C THR A 174 7.11 -10.31 0.36
N VAL A 175 5.98 -9.97 -0.29
CA VAL A 175 4.81 -10.84 -0.45
C VAL A 175 4.64 -11.23 -1.90
N LEU A 176 4.56 -12.53 -2.17
CA LEU A 176 4.46 -13.07 -3.53
C LEU A 176 3.03 -13.45 -3.92
N ASP A 177 2.81 -13.58 -5.24
CA ASP A 177 1.53 -13.88 -5.85
C ASP A 177 0.81 -15.10 -5.27
N GLY A 178 -0.49 -14.96 -5.04
CA GLY A 178 -1.38 -16.01 -4.55
C GLY A 178 -1.37 -16.22 -3.03
N VAL A 179 -0.82 -15.27 -2.26
CA VAL A 179 -0.75 -15.34 -0.80
C VAL A 179 -1.91 -14.59 -0.15
N THR A 180 -2.50 -15.21 0.86
CA THR A 180 -3.34 -14.57 1.89
C THR A 180 -2.59 -14.47 3.22
N ILE A 181 -2.45 -13.27 3.76
CA ILE A 181 -1.95 -13.02 5.13
C ILE A 181 -3.16 -12.77 6.02
N GLY A 182 -3.44 -13.72 6.91
CA GLY A 182 -4.63 -13.71 7.76
C GLY A 182 -4.59 -12.62 8.82
N LYS A 183 -5.79 -12.19 9.24
CA LYS A 183 -6.05 -11.05 10.13
C LYS A 183 -5.16 -11.05 11.36
N GLY A 184 -4.65 -9.88 11.73
CA GLY A 184 -3.86 -9.73 12.95
C GLY A 184 -2.49 -10.42 12.89
N SER A 185 -2.01 -10.83 11.71
CA SER A 185 -0.70 -11.47 11.61
C SER A 185 0.43 -10.45 11.62
N VAL A 186 1.58 -10.87 12.14
CA VAL A 186 2.82 -10.09 12.15
C VAL A 186 3.85 -10.81 11.29
N ILE A 187 4.38 -10.12 10.31
CA ILE A 187 5.47 -10.62 9.46
C ILE A 187 6.75 -9.90 9.86
N GLY A 188 7.75 -10.66 10.30
CA GLY A 188 9.04 -10.09 10.71
C GLY A 188 9.78 -9.44 9.55
N ALA A 189 10.63 -8.46 9.88
CA ALA A 189 11.42 -7.74 8.90
C ALA A 189 12.27 -8.67 8.01
N GLY A 190 12.39 -8.32 6.73
CA GLY A 190 13.16 -9.08 5.74
C GLY A 190 12.55 -10.43 5.31
N ALA A 191 11.36 -10.79 5.78
CA ALA A 191 10.74 -12.06 5.42
C ALA A 191 10.22 -12.08 3.97
N VAL A 192 10.24 -13.26 3.35
CA VAL A 192 9.64 -13.50 2.02
C VAL A 192 8.47 -14.46 2.16
N VAL A 193 7.26 -13.93 2.05
CA VAL A 193 6.01 -14.67 2.19
C VAL A 193 5.65 -15.33 0.86
N THR A 194 5.76 -16.65 0.81
CA THR A 194 5.53 -17.47 -0.39
C THR A 194 4.30 -18.38 -0.30
N LYS A 195 3.65 -18.41 0.86
CA LYS A 195 2.46 -19.21 1.18
C LYS A 195 1.58 -18.45 2.15
N ASP A 196 0.32 -18.84 2.22
CA ASP A 196 -0.64 -18.26 3.15
C ASP A 196 -0.15 -18.30 4.60
N ILE A 197 -0.45 -17.23 5.33
CA ILE A 197 -0.16 -17.09 6.76
C ILE A 197 -1.49 -17.13 7.50
N PRO A 198 -1.73 -18.11 8.40
CA PRO A 198 -2.96 -18.17 9.17
C PRO A 198 -3.16 -16.92 10.05
N PRO A 199 -4.41 -16.53 10.36
CA PRO A 199 -4.70 -15.38 11.23
C PRO A 199 -3.95 -15.42 12.57
N TYR A 200 -3.61 -14.24 13.07
CA TYR A 200 -2.93 -13.99 14.33
C TYR A 200 -1.56 -14.69 14.45
N SER A 201 -0.92 -15.04 13.33
CA SER A 201 0.39 -15.68 13.35
C SER A 201 1.51 -14.64 13.45
N VAL A 202 2.65 -15.03 14.00
CA VAL A 202 3.92 -14.35 13.77
C VAL A 202 4.75 -15.22 12.83
N ALA A 203 5.12 -14.68 11.67
CA ALA A 203 5.91 -15.40 10.67
C ALA A 203 7.20 -14.65 10.33
N VAL A 204 8.31 -15.38 10.16
CA VAL A 204 9.64 -14.82 9.88
C VAL A 204 10.42 -15.67 8.88
N GLY A 205 11.44 -15.11 8.24
CA GLY A 205 12.42 -15.84 7.43
C GLY A 205 12.15 -15.87 5.93
N VAL A 206 13.03 -16.56 5.20
CA VAL A 206 13.02 -16.71 3.74
C VAL A 206 13.15 -18.19 3.39
N PRO A 207 12.06 -18.89 3.00
CA PRO A 207 10.68 -18.42 3.00
C PRO A 207 10.11 -18.26 4.41
N ALA A 208 9.12 -17.38 4.56
CA ALA A 208 8.48 -17.10 5.84
C ALA A 208 7.84 -18.37 6.44
N LYS A 209 8.08 -18.60 7.74
CA LYS A 209 7.49 -19.67 8.53
C LYS A 209 6.83 -19.10 9.77
N VAL A 210 5.66 -19.62 10.11
CA VAL A 210 4.97 -19.30 11.37
C VAL A 210 5.81 -19.85 12.52
N ILE A 211 6.16 -18.98 13.47
CA ILE A 211 6.93 -19.33 14.67
C ILE A 211 6.13 -19.20 15.96
N LYS A 212 4.99 -18.50 15.91
CA LYS A 212 4.18 -18.17 17.09
C LYS A 212 2.75 -17.90 16.66
N ASN A 213 1.78 -18.22 17.52
CA ASN A 213 0.41 -17.75 17.41
C ASN A 213 0.11 -16.72 18.51
N ARG A 214 -0.31 -15.51 18.15
CA ARG A 214 -0.54 -14.40 19.09
C ARG A 214 -1.70 -14.65 20.07
N LEU A 215 -2.65 -15.52 19.74
CA LEU A 215 -3.76 -15.86 20.61
C LEU A 215 -3.38 -16.90 21.68
N VAL A 216 -2.43 -17.79 21.37
CA VAL A 216 -2.01 -18.88 22.26
C VAL A 216 -0.79 -18.46 23.07
N ASP A 217 0.17 -17.82 22.41
CA ASP A 217 1.49 -17.52 22.96
C ASP A 217 1.62 -16.03 23.36
N GLY A 218 0.52 -15.29 23.30
CA GLY A 218 0.47 -13.89 23.73
C GLY A 218 0.67 -13.80 25.24
N GLU A 219 1.62 -12.98 25.68
CA GLU A 219 1.64 -12.51 27.07
C GLU A 219 0.26 -11.90 27.38
N PRO A 220 -0.38 -12.23 28.53
CA PRO A 220 -1.63 -11.61 28.91
C PRO A 220 -1.43 -10.10 28.85
N ASN A 221 -2.37 -9.42 28.19
CA ASN A 221 -2.36 -7.99 27.91
C ASN A 221 -1.96 -7.21 29.19
N GLN A 222 -0.66 -6.97 29.38
CA GLN A 222 -0.18 -5.97 30.32
C GLN A 222 -0.45 -4.66 29.61
N GLY A 223 -1.72 -4.26 29.62
CA GLY A 223 -2.16 -2.98 29.13
C GLY A 223 -1.50 -1.93 30.01
N ILE A 224 -0.26 -1.58 29.70
CA ILE A 224 0.37 -0.38 30.24
C ILE A 224 -0.49 0.74 29.69
N LYS A 225 -1.33 1.32 30.54
CA LYS A 225 -2.11 2.49 30.13
C LYS A 225 -1.09 3.54 29.71
N PHE A 226 -1.40 4.30 28.67
CA PHE A 226 -0.53 5.41 28.25
C PHE A 226 -0.18 6.35 29.42
N SER A 227 -1.06 6.46 30.42
CA SER A 227 -0.81 7.15 31.70
C SER A 227 0.38 6.60 32.50
N ASP A 228 0.65 5.30 32.40
CA ASP A 228 1.69 4.62 33.18
C ASP A 228 3.06 4.78 32.50
N LEU A 229 3.10 4.86 31.16
CA LEU A 229 4.30 5.24 30.40
C LEU A 229 4.73 6.69 30.71
N VAL A 230 3.77 7.61 30.86
CA VAL A 230 4.04 9.01 31.23
C VAL A 230 4.57 9.14 32.67
N LYS A 231 4.15 8.27 33.59
CA LYS A 231 4.68 8.25 34.96
C LYS A 231 6.09 7.70 35.05
N GLN A 232 6.45 6.72 34.21
CA GLN A 232 7.82 6.18 34.15
C GLN A 232 8.83 7.19 33.62
N SER A 233 8.47 8.06 32.66
CA SER A 233 9.40 9.09 32.16
C SER A 233 9.64 10.23 33.15
N LEU A 234 8.70 10.48 34.07
CA LEU A 234 8.81 11.50 35.11
C LEU A 234 9.50 11.02 36.39
N THR A 235 9.78 9.72 36.53
CA THR A 235 10.43 9.14 37.72
C THR A 235 11.90 8.78 37.51
N THR A 236 12.38 8.78 36.26
CA THR A 236 13.80 8.55 35.91
C THR A 236 14.62 9.84 35.75
N SER A 237 14.07 10.98 36.18
CA SER A 237 14.71 12.31 36.15
C SER A 237 15.15 12.82 37.54
N ASN A 238 15.42 11.92 38.49
CA ASN A 238 16.12 12.23 39.75
C ASN A 238 17.47 11.50 39.82
#